data_AF-X0YDQ9-F1
#
_entry.id   AF-X0YDQ9-F1
#
_cell.length_a   1.000
_cell.length_b   1.000
_cell.length_c   1.000
_cell.angle_alpha   90.00
_cell.angle_beta   90.00
_cell.angle_gamma   90.00
#
_symmetry.space_group_name_H-M   'P 1'
#
loop_
_entity.id
_entity.type
_entity.pdbx_description
1 polymer ?
#
loop_
_entity_poly.entity_id
_entity_poly.type
_entity_poly.pdbx_seq_one_letter_code
_entity_poly.pdbx_strand_id
1 'polypeptide(L)'
;AMKSVVADPHSYDWEGDLPLKRPFARTVIYEMHVKGFTNHPSSGVKPNKRGTYAGVIERIPYLRDLGITAVELLPVFQFDETEAPQGLTNYWGYNPVSFFAPCCKYLPATRGKYR
;
A
#
# COMPACT_ATOMS: atom_id res chain seq x y z
N ALA A 1 -0.19 -10.93 -22.41
CA ALA A 1 -1.21 -9.86 -22.45
C ALA A 1 -1.62 -9.51 -21.03
N MET A 2 -1.75 -8.21 -20.72
CA MET A 2 -2.29 -7.75 -19.44
C MET A 2 -3.78 -8.13 -19.36
N LYS A 3 -4.24 -8.58 -18.19
CA LYS A 3 -5.65 -8.92 -17.94
C LYS A 3 -6.23 -7.99 -16.88
N SER A 4 -7.50 -7.65 -17.03
CA SER A 4 -8.28 -6.90 -16.05
C SER A 4 -9.18 -7.86 -15.25
N VAL A 5 -9.61 -7.43 -14.07
CA VAL A 5 -10.52 -8.17 -13.19
C VAL A 5 -11.76 -7.32 -12.94
N VAL A 6 -12.95 -7.93 -13.03
CA VAL A 6 -14.20 -7.29 -12.59
C VAL A 6 -14.28 -7.41 -11.07
N ALA A 7 -14.41 -6.28 -10.39
CA ALA A 7 -14.57 -6.22 -8.94
C ALA A 7 -15.98 -5.72 -8.60
N ASP A 8 -16.57 -6.26 -7.54
CA ASP A 8 -17.82 -5.77 -6.98
C ASP A 8 -17.52 -4.63 -5.98
N PRO A 9 -17.93 -3.38 -6.25
CA PRO A 9 -17.68 -2.25 -5.35
C PRO A 9 -18.50 -2.33 -4.05
N HIS A 10 -19.54 -3.17 -3.98
CA HIS A 10 -20.41 -3.30 -2.82
C HIS A 10 -20.03 -4.46 -1.89
N SER A 11 -19.02 -5.26 -2.23
CA SER A 11 -18.66 -6.44 -1.46
C SER A 11 -17.87 -6.15 -0.18
N TYR A 12 -17.42 -4.91 0.03
CA TYR A 12 -16.65 -4.52 1.22
C TYR A 12 -17.53 -3.74 2.20
N ASP A 13 -17.63 -4.25 3.44
CA ASP A 13 -18.30 -3.57 4.54
C ASP A 13 -17.34 -2.57 5.19
N TRP A 14 -17.68 -1.30 5.13
CA TRP A 14 -16.92 -0.21 5.74
C TRP A 14 -17.22 -0.04 7.23
N GLU A 15 -18.13 -0.82 7.80
CA GLU A 15 -18.51 -0.80 9.22
C GLU A 15 -18.92 0.61 9.71
N GLY A 16 -19.45 1.44 8.80
CA GLY A 16 -19.85 2.81 9.09
C GLY A 16 -18.69 3.81 9.20
N ASP A 17 -17.51 3.53 8.62
CA ASP A 17 -16.37 4.45 8.60
C ASP A 17 -16.73 5.84 8.03
N LEU A 18 -16.16 6.88 8.64
CA LEU A 18 -16.44 8.27 8.30
C LEU A 18 -15.15 9.08 8.17
N PRO A 19 -15.07 10.03 7.21
CA PRO A 19 -13.91 10.89 7.07
C PRO A 19 -13.59 11.66 8.35
N LEU A 20 -12.30 11.69 8.72
CA LEU A 20 -11.83 12.35 9.96
C LEU A 20 -12.04 13.87 9.99
N LYS A 21 -12.23 14.52 8.84
CA LYS A 21 -12.46 15.98 8.69
C LYS A 21 -11.46 16.86 9.48
N ARG A 22 -10.21 16.41 9.62
CA ARG A 22 -9.16 17.13 10.34
C ARG A 22 -8.75 18.40 9.56
N PRO A 23 -8.67 19.59 10.20
CA PRO A 23 -8.16 20.79 9.53
C PRO A 23 -6.70 20.62 9.12
N PHE A 24 -6.34 21.07 7.92
CA PHE A 24 -4.99 20.94 7.37
C PHE A 24 -3.90 21.55 8.27
N ALA A 25 -4.18 22.69 8.92
CA ALA A 25 -3.27 23.33 9.87
C ALA A 25 -2.93 22.48 11.11
N ARG A 26 -3.68 21.39 11.36
CA ARG A 26 -3.43 20.43 12.44
C ARG A 26 -2.95 19.07 11.91
N THR A 27 -2.54 19.01 10.64
CA THR A 27 -2.07 17.80 9.98
C THR A 27 -0.54 17.73 10.03
N VAL A 28 -0.04 16.65 10.59
CA VAL A 28 1.34 16.17 10.44
C VAL A 28 1.31 14.99 9.46
N ILE A 29 1.94 15.19 8.30
CA ILE A 29 2.03 14.21 7.21
C ILE A 29 3.30 13.39 7.38
N TYR A 30 3.17 12.07 7.23
CA TYR A 30 4.28 11.13 7.20
C TYR A 30 4.32 10.43 5.84
N GLU A 31 5.24 10.84 4.98
CA GLU A 31 5.45 10.21 3.67
C GLU A 31 6.19 8.88 3.83
N MET A 32 5.67 7.80 3.23
CA MET A 32 6.31 6.50 3.30
C MET A 32 5.99 5.58 2.12
N HIS A 33 6.91 4.64 1.90
CA HIS A 33 6.75 3.58 0.91
C HIS A 33 6.16 2.31 1.53
N VAL A 34 5.04 1.79 1.02
CA VAL A 34 4.35 0.58 1.55
C VAL A 34 5.30 -0.60 1.74
N LYS A 35 6.08 -0.95 0.71
CA LYS A 35 7.13 -1.98 0.81
C LYS A 35 8.19 -1.65 1.86
N GLY A 36 8.91 -0.55 1.69
CA GLY A 36 10.05 -0.18 2.54
C GLY A 36 9.72 -0.09 4.03
N PHE A 37 8.53 0.41 4.37
CA PHE A 37 8.12 0.64 5.75
C PHE A 37 8.18 -0.62 6.63
N THR A 38 7.93 -1.80 6.06
CA THR A 38 7.85 -3.06 6.84
C THR A 38 8.66 -4.22 6.26
N ASN A 39 9.44 -4.01 5.19
CA ASN A 39 10.16 -5.10 4.53
C ASN A 39 11.26 -5.73 5.41
N HIS A 40 11.89 -4.93 6.27
CA HIS A 40 13.00 -5.41 7.10
C HIS A 40 12.52 -6.33 8.24
N PRO A 41 13.25 -7.40 8.62
CA PRO A 41 12.86 -8.30 9.70
C PRO A 41 12.67 -7.64 11.06
N SER A 42 13.38 -6.55 11.34
CA SER A 42 13.25 -5.79 12.59
C SER A 42 11.96 -4.96 12.68
N SER A 43 11.14 -4.91 11.63
CA SER A 43 9.86 -4.18 11.66
C SER A 43 8.86 -4.76 12.66
N GLY A 44 9.07 -5.98 13.15
CA GLY A 44 8.14 -6.69 14.03
C GLY A 44 6.91 -7.25 13.31
N VAL A 45 6.79 -7.04 11.99
CA VAL A 45 5.68 -7.54 11.16
C VAL A 45 5.92 -9.00 10.79
N LYS A 46 4.84 -9.79 10.74
CA LYS A 46 4.88 -11.21 10.34
C LYS A 46 5.51 -11.36 8.94
N PRO A 47 6.39 -12.37 8.70
CA PRO A 47 7.12 -12.50 7.44
C PRO A 47 6.24 -12.45 6.18
N ASN A 48 5.04 -13.01 6.21
CA ASN A 48 4.10 -13.06 5.08
C ASN A 48 3.34 -11.75 4.82
N LYS A 49 3.51 -10.73 5.66
CA LYS A 49 2.87 -9.41 5.53
C LYS A 49 3.88 -8.27 5.35
N ARG A 50 5.18 -8.56 5.45
CA ARG A 50 6.23 -7.55 5.30
C ARG A 50 6.18 -6.94 3.90
N GLY A 51 6.22 -5.61 3.86
CA GLY A 51 6.17 -4.82 2.64
C GLY A 51 4.81 -4.84 1.93
N THR A 52 3.72 -5.06 2.66
CA THR A 52 2.35 -5.10 2.12
C THR A 52 1.43 -4.14 2.87
N TYR A 53 0.24 -3.86 2.33
CA TYR A 53 -0.79 -3.08 3.04
C TYR A 53 -1.14 -3.70 4.40
N ALA A 54 -1.20 -5.02 4.49
CA ALA A 54 -1.44 -5.73 5.75
C ALA A 54 -0.32 -5.50 6.78
N GLY A 55 0.93 -5.33 6.33
CA GLY A 55 2.05 -4.97 7.19
C GLY A 55 1.96 -3.54 7.71
N VAL A 56 1.48 -2.60 6.89
CA VAL A 56 1.21 -1.22 7.32
C VAL A 56 0.15 -1.19 8.41
N ILE A 57 -0.93 -1.98 8.27
CA ILE A 57 -1.98 -2.11 9.28
C ILE A 57 -1.41 -2.58 10.63
N GLU A 58 -0.53 -3.59 10.64
CA GLU A 58 0.13 -4.06 11.87
C GLU A 58 1.00 -3.00 12.56
N ARG A 59 1.40 -1.94 11.84
CA ARG A 59 2.23 -0.84 12.35
C ARG A 59 1.45 0.44 12.65
N ILE A 60 0.13 0.43 12.52
CA ILE A 60 -0.72 1.56 12.94
C ILE A 60 -0.44 2.00 14.40
N PRO A 61 -0.28 1.09 15.39
CA PRO A 61 0.03 1.51 16.77
C PRO A 61 1.29 2.36 16.86
N TYR A 62 2.36 1.99 16.15
CA TYR A 62 3.58 2.79 16.10
C TYR A 62 3.36 4.17 15.50
N LEU A 63 2.59 4.26 14.41
CA LEU A 63 2.27 5.55 13.78
C LEU A 63 1.44 6.43 14.73
N ARG A 64 0.56 5.83 15.52
CA ARG A 64 -0.21 6.52 16.56
C ARG A 64 0.70 7.04 17.67
N ASP A 65 1.60 6.21 18.18
CA ASP A 65 2.56 6.58 19.22
C ASP A 65 3.53 7.68 18.76
N LEU A 66 3.92 7.65 17.48
CA LEU A 66 4.75 8.69 16.86
C LEU A 66 4.04 10.05 16.79
N GLY A 67 2.70 10.07 16.88
CA GLY A 67 1.91 11.31 16.90
C GLY A 67 1.56 11.86 15.51
N ILE A 68 1.80 11.12 14.44
CA ILE A 68 1.42 11.54 13.08
C ILE A 68 -0.11 11.47 12.90
N THR A 69 -0.61 12.23 11.93
CA THR A 69 -2.06 12.38 11.72
C THR A 69 -2.52 11.96 10.35
N ALA A 70 -1.63 11.97 9.36
CA ALA A 70 -1.88 11.52 8.00
C ALA A 70 -0.65 10.78 7.49
N VAL A 71 -0.88 9.74 6.70
CA VAL A 71 0.15 9.01 5.97
C VAL A 71 0.01 9.38 4.51
N GLU A 72 1.11 9.79 3.89
CA GLU A 72 1.20 9.98 2.45
C GLU A 72 1.94 8.78 1.86
N LEU A 73 1.24 7.95 1.09
CA LEU A 73 1.86 6.79 0.46
C LEU A 73 2.50 7.21 -0.85
N LEU A 74 3.73 6.74 -1.07
CA LEU A 74 4.30 6.66 -2.42
C LEU A 74 3.36 5.87 -3.35
N PRO A 75 3.48 6.01 -4.69
CA PRO A 75 2.54 5.47 -5.66
C PRO A 75 2.01 4.06 -5.36
N VAL A 76 0.69 3.98 -5.16
CA VAL A 76 -0.04 2.73 -4.89
C VAL A 76 -0.88 2.26 -6.08
N PHE A 77 -0.92 3.04 -7.16
CA PHE A 77 -1.53 2.62 -8.42
C PHE A 77 -0.72 1.50 -9.07
N GLN A 78 -1.36 0.61 -9.82
CA GLN A 78 -0.65 -0.43 -10.55
C GLN A 78 0.31 0.22 -11.54
N PHE A 79 1.59 -0.14 -11.46
CA PHE A 79 2.68 0.38 -12.31
C PHE A 79 3.46 -0.75 -12.98
N ASP A 80 4.28 -0.41 -13.98
CA ASP A 80 5.23 -1.32 -14.60
C ASP A 80 6.56 -1.32 -13.83
N GLU A 81 6.92 -2.48 -13.27
CA GLU A 81 8.13 -2.65 -12.48
C GLU A 81 9.39 -2.79 -13.33
N THR A 82 9.21 -3.15 -14.60
CA THR A 82 10.27 -3.38 -15.58
C THR A 82 10.73 -2.09 -16.24
N GLU A 83 10.03 -0.97 -15.99
CA GLU A 83 10.46 0.36 -16.36
C GLU A 83 11.60 0.82 -15.44
N ALA A 84 12.75 0.21 -15.66
CA ALA A 84 14.01 0.52 -14.99
C ALA A 84 15.17 0.06 -15.89
N PRO A 85 16.39 0.60 -15.69
CA PRO A 85 17.58 0.06 -16.34
C PRO A 85 17.77 -1.43 -16.04
N GLN A 86 18.47 -2.13 -16.95
CA GLN A 86 18.70 -3.57 -16.83
C GLN A 86 19.33 -3.94 -15.47
N GLY A 87 18.74 -4.92 -14.79
CA GLY A 87 19.17 -5.37 -13.46
C GLY A 87 18.57 -4.59 -12.29
N LEU A 88 17.78 -3.54 -12.55
CA LEU A 88 17.04 -2.79 -11.55
C LEU A 88 15.54 -3.05 -11.67
N THR A 89 14.79 -2.54 -10.69
CA THR A 89 13.33 -2.57 -10.70
C THR A 89 12.81 -1.21 -10.31
N ASN A 90 11.70 -0.77 -10.92
CA ASN A 90 11.01 0.44 -10.48
C ASN A 90 10.50 0.21 -9.05
N TYR A 91 11.18 0.81 -8.08
CA TYR A 91 10.84 0.66 -6.67
C TYR A 91 9.72 1.64 -6.29
N TRP A 92 9.84 2.92 -6.70
CA TRP A 92 8.92 3.98 -6.30
C TRP A 92 7.54 3.91 -6.95
N GLY A 93 7.44 3.41 -8.18
CA GLY A 93 6.16 3.21 -8.87
C GLY A 93 5.61 4.43 -9.61
N TYR A 94 6.43 5.45 -9.91
CA TYR A 94 6.04 6.64 -10.69
C TYR A 94 5.87 6.38 -12.20
N ASN A 95 5.21 5.28 -12.56
CA ASN A 95 4.87 4.93 -13.94
C ASN A 95 3.58 4.06 -13.98
N PRO A 96 2.42 4.65 -13.67
CA PRO A 96 1.17 3.90 -13.54
C PRO A 96 0.70 3.36 -14.89
N VAL A 97 0.31 2.08 -14.90
CA VAL A 97 -0.39 1.43 -16.03
C VAL A 97 -1.91 1.42 -15.83
N SER A 98 -2.39 1.66 -14.60
CA SER A 98 -3.80 1.85 -14.28
C SER A 98 -3.97 2.76 -13.07
N PHE A 99 -4.86 3.75 -13.18
CA PHE A 99 -5.17 4.69 -12.09
C PHE A 99 -6.21 4.17 -11.08
N PHE A 100 -6.87 3.05 -11.38
CA PHE A 100 -7.97 2.52 -10.56
C PHE A 100 -7.66 1.17 -9.90
N ALA A 101 -6.56 0.52 -10.30
CA ALA A 101 -6.13 -0.73 -9.70
C ALA A 101 -4.99 -0.47 -8.69
N PRO A 102 -5.07 -0.98 -7.46
CA PRO A 102 -3.94 -0.92 -6.53
C PRO A 102 -2.81 -1.83 -7.01
N CYS A 103 -1.56 -1.47 -6.69
CA CYS A 103 -0.39 -2.24 -7.06
C CYS A 103 -0.40 -3.62 -6.40
N CYS A 104 -0.40 -4.67 -7.23
CA CYS A 104 -0.52 -6.06 -6.80
C CYS A 104 0.66 -6.52 -5.92
N LYS A 105 1.84 -5.92 -6.07
CA LYS A 105 3.04 -6.19 -5.25
C LYS A 105 2.86 -5.94 -3.77
N TYR A 106 1.97 -5.02 -3.43
CA TYR A 106 1.73 -4.63 -2.05
C TYR A 106 0.57 -5.41 -1.42
N LEU A 107 -0.03 -6.35 -2.16
CA LEU A 107 -0.99 -7.30 -1.63
C LEU A 107 -0.25 -8.42 -0.88
N PRO A 108 -0.83 -8.96 0.21
CA PRO A 108 -0.30 -10.16 0.84
C PRO A 108 -0.26 -11.31 -0.17
N ALA A 109 0.69 -12.23 -0.01
CA ALA A 109 0.82 -13.38 -0.90
C ALA A 109 -0.47 -14.22 -0.89
N THR A 110 -1.33 -14.04 -1.89
CA THR A 110 -2.49 -14.90 -2.12
C THR A 110 -2.00 -16.18 -2.79
N ARG A 111 -2.05 -17.28 -2.06
CA ARG A 111 -1.80 -18.62 -2.60
C ARG A 111 -2.98 -19.03 -3.49
N GLY A 112 -2.98 -18.54 -4.74
CA GLY A 112 -3.80 -19.00 -5.88
C GLY A 112 -5.33 -18.84 -5.74
N LYS A 113 -5.99 -18.36 -6.81
CA LYS A 113 -7.33 -18.85 -7.21
C LYS A 113 -7.91 -18.29 -8.52
N TYR A 114 -7.15 -17.55 -9.33
CA TYR A 114 -7.63 -17.15 -10.65
C TYR A 114 -6.58 -17.42 -11.72
N ARG A 115 -6.67 -18.62 -12.30
CA ARG A 115 -6.19 -18.92 -13.65
C ARG A 115 -7.39 -18.84 -14.58
#